data_AF-A0A347UAK9-F1
#
_entry.id   AF-A0A347UAK9-F1
#
_cell.length_a   1.000
_cell.length_b   1.000
_cell.length_c   1.000
_cell.angle_alpha   90.00
_cell.angle_beta   90.00
_cell.angle_gamma   90.00
#
_symmetry.space_group_name_H-M   'P 1'
#
loop_
_entity.id
_entity.type
_entity.pdbx_description
1 polymer ?
#
loop_
_entity_poly.entity_id
_entity_poly.type
_entity_poly.pdbx_seq_one_letter_code
_entity_poly.pdbx_strand_id
1 'polypeptide(L)'
;MILVRLAGGLGNQIFQLSAALLLAKKIGVNNISIDLSGLQKYEAKHKNELVYFFDFKKLQINYIRNRIVDFRIPKIFPLKVPFYPFISDKNFQEALKNPNKQFMILDGYFQDCLIQEDFDKEIEILKDFFLPTKYEQDDQSCIIHIRGGDFVKLGWNVISPKEYYINAINIMKDEYKKNKFKVVTDDKKYANTVLEQLDINYEFIGNSIYDDFYLIGKYKYRILSSSTFSMWASALANNENSIVISPEYWTPNNLRKIFIPNERRIKF
;
A
#
# COMPACT_ATOMS: atom_id res chain seq x y z
N MET A 1 6.15 3.41 24.44
CA MET A 1 6.45 2.29 23.50
C MET A 1 5.22 2.01 22.66
N ILE A 2 5.39 1.83 21.36
CA ILE A 2 4.30 1.46 20.44
C ILE A 2 4.59 0.07 19.92
N LEU A 3 3.70 -0.89 20.19
CA LEU A 3 3.78 -2.23 19.64
C LEU A 3 2.78 -2.35 18.50
N VAL A 4 3.23 -2.68 17.28
CA VAL A 4 2.35 -2.95 16.14
C VAL A 4 2.44 -4.40 15.73
N ARG A 5 1.29 -5.05 15.57
CA ARG A 5 1.21 -6.42 15.03
C ARG A 5 1.08 -6.38 13.52
N LEU A 6 2.03 -7.00 12.81
CA LEU A 6 1.98 -7.11 11.35
C LEU A 6 1.12 -8.27 10.88
N ALA A 7 0.41 -8.05 9.77
CA ALA A 7 -0.48 -9.03 9.14
C ALA A 7 -0.72 -8.71 7.66
N GLY A 8 -0.80 -9.75 6.82
CA GLY A 8 -1.04 -9.62 5.37
C GLY A 8 0.23 -9.36 4.56
N GLY A 9 0.05 -9.09 3.27
CA GLY A 9 1.14 -8.79 2.33
C GLY A 9 1.77 -7.40 2.53
N LEU A 10 2.80 -7.10 1.74
CA LEU A 10 3.61 -5.88 1.88
C LEU A 10 2.79 -4.60 2.02
N GLY A 11 1.79 -4.36 1.15
CA GLY A 11 0.98 -3.14 1.22
C GLY A 11 0.26 -2.95 2.56
N ASN A 12 -0.23 -4.04 3.18
CA ASN A 12 -0.83 -4.00 4.51
C ASN A 12 0.22 -3.77 5.60
N GLN A 13 1.40 -4.37 5.45
CA GLN A 13 2.51 -4.16 6.37
C GLN A 13 2.98 -2.69 6.36
N ILE A 14 2.99 -2.03 5.19
CA ILE A 14 3.37 -0.61 5.09
C ILE A 14 2.35 0.26 5.82
N PHE A 15 1.03 0.03 5.67
CA PHE A 15 0.02 0.76 6.44
C PHE A 15 0.16 0.56 7.97
N GLN A 16 0.49 -0.65 8.39
CA GLN A 16 0.68 -0.95 9.82
C GLN A 16 1.90 -0.21 10.37
N LEU A 17 3.01 -0.22 9.62
CA LEU A 17 4.21 0.53 9.99
C LEU A 17 3.94 2.05 9.99
N SER A 18 3.26 2.56 8.96
CA SER A 18 2.98 3.99 8.81
C SER A 18 2.09 4.52 9.93
N ALA A 19 1.05 3.78 10.31
CA ALA A 19 0.17 4.12 11.43
C ALA A 19 0.95 4.19 12.76
N ALA A 20 1.86 3.24 12.98
CA ALA A 20 2.73 3.24 14.17
C ALA A 20 3.68 4.44 14.18
N LEU A 21 4.30 4.76 13.03
CA LEU A 21 5.21 5.90 12.87
C LEU A 21 4.50 7.24 13.02
N LEU A 22 3.29 7.38 12.50
CA LEU A 22 2.48 8.60 12.62
C LEU A 22 2.15 8.87 14.09
N LEU A 23 1.68 7.86 14.83
CA LEU A 23 1.45 7.97 16.28
C LEU A 23 2.76 8.27 17.02
N ALA A 24 3.86 7.59 16.68
CA ALA A 24 5.17 7.77 17.29
C ALA A 24 5.67 9.23 17.17
N LYS A 25 5.63 9.79 15.95
CA LYS A 25 5.98 11.19 15.66
C LYS A 25 5.08 12.15 16.45
N LYS A 26 3.78 11.86 16.54
CA LYS A 26 2.81 12.71 17.25
C LYS A 26 3.06 12.80 18.75
N ILE A 27 3.52 11.73 19.40
CA ILE A 27 3.83 11.73 20.84
C ILE A 27 5.31 11.93 21.16
N GLY A 28 6.17 12.06 20.15
CA GLY A 28 7.61 12.25 20.34
C GLY A 28 8.34 11.04 20.90
N VAL A 29 7.93 9.82 20.53
CA VAL A 29 8.62 8.58 20.94
C VAL A 29 9.25 7.88 19.74
N ASN A 30 10.43 7.30 19.93
CA ASN A 30 11.12 6.52 18.88
C ASN A 30 11.06 5.01 19.13
N ASN A 31 10.57 4.57 20.29
CA ASN A 31 10.51 3.15 20.64
C ASN A 31 9.28 2.48 20.01
N ILE A 32 9.46 1.99 18.79
CA ILE A 32 8.49 1.18 18.04
C ILE A 32 8.95 -0.28 18.05
N SER A 33 8.02 -1.17 18.37
CA SER A 33 8.22 -2.61 18.38
C SER A 33 7.25 -3.28 17.41
N ILE A 34 7.72 -4.33 16.74
CA ILE A 34 6.96 -5.09 15.76
C ILE A 34 6.74 -6.51 16.27
N ASP A 35 5.48 -6.96 16.24
CA ASP A 35 5.09 -8.35 16.44
C ASP A 35 4.75 -9.00 15.08
N LEU A 36 5.44 -10.10 14.75
CA LEU A 36 5.32 -10.82 13.47
C LEU A 36 4.31 -11.98 13.50
N SER A 37 3.67 -12.25 14.64
CA SER A 37 2.80 -13.42 14.82
C SER A 37 1.60 -13.44 13.89
N GLY A 38 1.17 -12.28 13.39
CA GLY A 38 0.06 -12.18 12.45
C GLY A 38 0.40 -12.61 11.02
N LEU A 39 1.68 -12.67 10.64
CA LEU A 39 2.11 -13.00 9.28
C LEU A 39 1.95 -14.49 8.95
N GLN A 40 1.95 -15.36 9.96
CA GLN A 40 1.86 -16.82 9.80
C GLN A 40 0.45 -17.39 9.96
N LYS A 41 -0.55 -16.55 10.26
CA LYS A 41 -1.92 -17.00 10.59
C LYS A 41 -2.90 -17.04 9.41
N TYR A 42 -2.53 -16.53 8.24
CA TYR A 42 -3.38 -16.54 7.04
C TYR A 42 -3.04 -17.73 6.12
N GLU A 43 -3.97 -18.12 5.25
CA GLU A 43 -3.76 -19.21 4.27
C GLU A 43 -2.49 -18.99 3.45
N ALA A 44 -2.27 -17.75 3.00
CA ALA A 44 -0.99 -17.30 2.50
C ALA A 44 -0.08 -16.91 3.68
N LYS A 45 0.93 -17.74 3.94
CA LYS A 45 1.99 -17.40 4.91
C LYS A 45 2.84 -16.26 4.34
N HIS A 46 2.90 -15.15 5.06
CA HIS A 46 3.71 -14.00 4.68
C HIS A 46 5.00 -13.93 5.50
N LYS A 47 6.04 -13.31 4.94
CA LYS A 47 7.25 -12.92 5.66
C LYS A 47 7.19 -11.42 5.97
N ASN A 48 8.10 -10.96 6.82
CA ASN A 48 8.28 -9.53 7.05
C ASN A 48 8.99 -8.95 5.83
N GLU A 49 8.23 -8.32 4.94
CA GLU A 49 8.78 -7.77 3.69
C GLU A 49 9.43 -6.39 3.93
N LEU A 50 8.99 -5.67 4.98
CA LEU A 50 9.42 -4.29 5.26
C LEU A 50 10.94 -4.13 5.38
N VAL A 51 11.66 -5.16 5.84
CA VAL A 51 13.12 -5.14 6.01
C VAL A 51 13.88 -4.94 4.71
N TYR A 52 13.25 -5.22 3.56
CA TYR A 52 13.83 -5.04 2.24
C TYR A 52 13.55 -3.66 1.64
N PHE A 53 12.61 -2.91 2.21
CA PHE A 53 12.15 -1.62 1.68
C PHE A 53 12.46 -0.44 2.58
N PHE A 54 12.71 -0.66 3.87
CA PHE A 54 12.98 0.42 4.83
C PHE A 54 14.26 0.16 5.63
N ASP A 55 14.96 1.23 5.98
CA ASP A 55 16.13 1.19 6.86
C ASP A 55 15.69 1.00 8.33
N PHE A 56 15.61 -0.27 8.73
CA PHE A 56 15.25 -0.66 10.09
C PHE A 56 16.29 -0.25 11.14
N LYS A 57 17.55 -0.01 10.73
CA LYS A 57 18.58 0.51 11.65
C LYS A 57 18.27 1.95 12.02
N LYS A 58 17.94 2.78 11.02
CA LYS A 58 17.53 4.18 11.23
C LYS A 58 16.22 4.28 12.01
N LEU A 59 15.27 3.38 11.75
CA LEU A 59 13.99 3.29 12.48
C LEU A 59 14.13 2.80 13.94
N GLN A 60 15.24 2.14 14.30
CA GLN A 60 15.46 1.55 15.62
C GLN A 60 14.34 0.57 16.05
N ILE A 61 13.84 -0.23 15.09
CA ILE A 61 12.75 -1.18 15.35
C ILE A 61 13.22 -2.36 16.20
N ASN A 62 12.46 -2.66 17.25
CA ASN A 62 12.62 -3.89 18.03
C ASN A 62 11.60 -4.96 17.60
N TYR A 63 11.99 -6.24 17.63
CA TYR A 63 11.05 -7.34 17.45
C TYR A 63 10.63 -7.89 18.80
N ILE A 64 9.33 -7.87 19.09
CA ILE A 64 8.78 -8.35 20.35
C ILE A 64 7.60 -9.27 20.06
N ARG A 65 7.64 -10.49 20.61
CA ARG A 65 6.48 -11.37 20.64
C ARG A 65 5.68 -11.11 21.90
N ASN A 66 4.45 -10.61 21.76
CA ASN A 66 3.57 -10.36 22.90
C ASN A 66 2.30 -11.23 22.83
N ARG A 67 2.11 -12.15 23.79
CA ARG A 67 0.93 -13.03 23.81
C ARG A 67 -0.41 -12.26 23.87
N ILE A 68 -0.41 -11.02 24.37
CA ILE A 68 -1.61 -10.16 24.38
C ILE A 68 -2.16 -9.95 22.96
N VAL A 69 -1.29 -9.86 21.96
CA VAL A 69 -1.74 -9.64 20.58
C VAL A 69 -2.44 -10.87 19.97
N ASP A 70 -2.32 -12.06 20.58
CA ASP A 70 -3.07 -13.25 20.14
C ASP A 70 -4.56 -13.13 20.42
N PHE A 71 -4.93 -12.44 21.50
CA PHE A 71 -6.32 -12.19 21.85
C PHE A 71 -6.96 -11.10 21.00
N ARG A 72 -6.19 -10.43 20.13
CA ARG A 72 -6.70 -9.40 19.20
C ARG A 72 -7.51 -8.31 19.92
N ILE A 73 -7.17 -8.00 21.18
CA ILE A 73 -7.92 -7.06 22.04
C ILE A 73 -8.22 -5.74 21.33
N PRO A 74 -7.28 -5.10 20.60
CA PRO A 74 -7.59 -3.85 19.87
C PRO A 74 -8.70 -3.98 18.84
N LYS A 75 -8.91 -5.17 18.25
CA LYS A 75 -10.00 -5.42 17.31
C LYS A 75 -11.32 -5.75 18.00
N ILE A 76 -11.27 -6.44 19.13
CA ILE A 76 -12.48 -6.87 19.87
C ILE A 76 -13.07 -5.72 20.69
N PHE A 77 -12.22 -4.91 21.35
CA PHE A 77 -12.64 -3.81 22.22
C PHE A 77 -12.06 -2.44 21.79
N PRO A 78 -12.44 -1.89 20.62
CA PRO A 78 -11.89 -0.63 20.13
C PRO A 78 -12.62 0.58 20.74
N LEU A 79 -12.40 0.83 22.02
CA LEU A 79 -13.02 1.95 22.72
C LEU A 79 -12.51 3.29 22.17
N LYS A 80 -13.42 4.26 22.02
CA LYS A 80 -13.14 5.63 21.61
C LYS A 80 -13.11 6.55 22.83
N VAL A 81 -12.18 6.27 23.73
CA VAL A 81 -11.96 7.08 24.95
C VAL A 81 -10.53 7.62 24.97
N PRO A 82 -10.28 8.80 25.56
CA PRO A 82 -8.95 9.37 25.63
C PRO A 82 -7.93 8.41 26.26
N PHE A 83 -6.71 8.41 25.74
CA PHE A 83 -5.58 7.62 26.27
C PHE A 83 -5.80 6.10 26.27
N TYR A 84 -6.76 5.58 25.49
CA TYR A 84 -6.96 4.15 25.38
C TYR A 84 -5.74 3.46 24.73
N PRO A 85 -5.18 2.39 25.32
CA PRO A 85 -3.92 1.81 24.84
C PRO A 85 -4.09 0.84 23.67
N PHE A 86 -5.29 0.32 23.40
CA PHE A 86 -5.52 -0.66 22.33
C PHE A 86 -6.11 0.00 21.09
N ILE A 87 -5.32 0.06 20.02
CA ILE A 87 -5.65 0.83 18.82
C ILE A 87 -5.93 -0.09 17.63
N SER A 88 -7.04 0.15 16.94
CA SER A 88 -7.40 -0.49 15.66
C SER A 88 -7.99 0.52 14.71
N ASP A 89 -8.37 0.07 13.51
CA ASP A 89 -9.02 0.87 12.48
C ASP A 89 -10.20 1.71 13.03
N LYS A 90 -10.94 1.18 14.01
CA LYS A 90 -12.17 1.82 14.52
C LYS A 90 -11.92 3.01 15.44
N ASN A 91 -10.78 3.08 16.12
CA ASN A 91 -10.46 4.15 17.09
C ASN A 91 -9.14 4.89 16.77
N PHE A 92 -8.49 4.57 15.65
CA PHE A 92 -7.21 5.20 15.26
C PHE A 92 -7.25 6.73 15.24
N GLN A 93 -8.30 7.33 14.70
CA GLN A 93 -8.47 8.78 14.68
C GLN A 93 -8.63 9.39 16.08
N GLU A 94 -9.28 8.68 17.00
CA GLU A 94 -9.36 9.10 18.41
C GLU A 94 -7.99 8.98 19.08
N ALA A 95 -7.25 7.91 18.79
CA ALA A 95 -5.89 7.72 19.28
C ALA A 95 -4.94 8.79 18.76
N LEU A 96 -5.10 9.26 17.52
CA LEU A 96 -4.35 10.41 17.02
C LEU A 96 -4.71 11.68 17.79
N LYS A 97 -5.99 11.93 18.10
CA LYS A 97 -6.40 13.16 18.84
C LYS A 97 -5.93 13.14 20.29
N ASN A 98 -6.13 12.02 20.98
CA ASN A 98 -5.90 11.85 22.41
C ASN A 98 -4.98 10.64 22.68
N PRO A 99 -3.72 10.67 22.25
CA PRO A 99 -2.85 9.50 22.29
C PRO A 99 -2.44 9.13 23.71
N ASN A 100 -2.40 7.82 23.99
CA ASN A 100 -1.75 7.30 25.19
C ASN A 100 -0.23 7.52 25.07
N LYS A 101 0.37 8.24 26.02
CA LYS A 101 1.81 8.57 26.00
C LYS A 101 2.72 7.49 26.60
N GLN A 102 2.17 6.43 27.19
CA GLN A 102 2.93 5.37 27.85
C GLN A 102 3.13 4.17 26.91
N PHE A 103 2.06 3.41 26.68
CA PHE A 103 2.10 2.16 25.94
C PHE A 103 0.87 2.01 25.06
N MET A 104 1.09 1.64 23.79
CA MET A 104 0.03 1.39 22.82
C MET A 104 0.27 0.07 22.10
N ILE A 105 -0.80 -0.69 21.87
CA ILE A 105 -0.82 -1.88 21.02
C ILE A 105 -1.73 -1.61 19.84
N LEU A 106 -1.14 -1.64 18.65
CA LEU A 106 -1.83 -1.47 17.38
C LEU A 106 -2.11 -2.84 16.76
N ASP A 107 -3.38 -3.08 16.44
CA ASP A 107 -3.81 -4.20 15.62
C ASP A 107 -4.96 -3.81 14.69
N GLY A 108 -4.59 -3.52 13.44
CA GLY A 108 -5.49 -3.05 12.40
C GLY A 108 -4.85 -3.17 11.02
N TYR A 109 -5.59 -2.81 9.98
CA TYR A 109 -4.99 -2.53 8.67
C TYR A 109 -4.75 -1.04 8.45
N PHE A 110 -5.49 -0.20 9.17
CA PHE A 110 -5.38 1.26 9.18
C PHE A 110 -5.61 1.91 7.81
N GLN A 111 -6.44 1.31 6.96
CA GLN A 111 -6.72 1.81 5.60
C GLN A 111 -7.89 2.79 5.59
N ASP A 112 -9.08 2.35 6.02
CA ASP A 112 -10.31 3.13 5.91
C ASP A 112 -10.48 4.24 6.96
N CYS A 113 -9.59 4.24 7.96
CA CYS A 113 -9.54 5.22 9.04
C CYS A 113 -8.66 6.43 8.72
N LEU A 114 -7.90 6.41 7.61
CA LEU A 114 -7.05 7.51 7.22
C LEU A 114 -7.86 8.64 6.57
N ILE A 115 -7.52 9.85 6.95
CA ILE A 115 -7.85 11.07 6.21
C ILE A 115 -6.66 11.47 5.34
N GLN A 116 -6.88 12.32 4.33
CA GLN A 116 -5.82 12.70 3.39
C GLN A 116 -4.59 13.28 4.10
N GLU A 117 -4.80 14.20 5.05
CA GLU A 117 -3.70 14.85 5.77
C GLU A 117 -2.80 13.86 6.53
N ASP A 118 -3.40 12.84 7.15
CA ASP A 118 -2.65 11.80 7.85
C ASP A 118 -1.86 10.93 6.87
N PHE A 119 -2.47 10.59 5.74
CA PHE A 119 -1.81 9.79 4.69
C PHE A 119 -0.62 10.53 4.06
N ASP A 120 -0.75 11.83 3.80
CA ASP A 120 0.35 12.64 3.26
C ASP A 120 1.53 12.68 4.25
N LYS A 121 1.24 12.83 5.56
CA LYS A 121 2.26 12.75 6.62
C LYS A 121 2.88 11.36 6.70
N GLU A 122 2.11 10.31 6.54
CA GLU A 122 2.64 8.94 6.48
C GLU A 122 3.64 8.77 5.33
N ILE A 123 3.33 9.29 4.14
CA ILE A 123 4.25 9.27 2.99
C ILE A 123 5.54 10.04 3.32
N GLU A 124 5.44 11.25 3.89
CA GLU A 124 6.60 12.05 4.29
C GLU A 124 7.50 11.28 5.26
N ILE A 125 6.93 10.73 6.33
CA ILE A 125 7.68 9.99 7.34
C ILE A 125 8.32 8.74 6.74
N LEU A 126 7.58 7.97 5.93
CA LEU A 126 8.10 6.75 5.33
C LEU A 126 9.26 7.02 4.38
N LYS A 127 9.23 8.12 3.62
CA LYS A 127 10.30 8.49 2.69
C LYS A 127 11.65 8.70 3.38
N ASP A 128 11.67 9.15 4.63
CA ASP A 128 12.92 9.30 5.40
C ASP A 128 13.63 7.98 5.65
N PHE A 129 12.91 6.86 5.59
CA PHE A 129 13.44 5.52 5.86
C PHE A 129 13.38 4.61 4.64
N PHE A 130 12.75 5.03 3.55
CA PHE A 130 12.59 4.22 2.35
C PHE A 130 13.95 4.03 1.67
N LEU A 131 14.29 2.78 1.37
CA LEU A 131 15.57 2.45 0.75
C LEU A 131 15.58 2.91 -0.72
N PRO A 132 16.74 3.38 -1.21
CA PRO A 132 16.84 3.84 -2.59
C PRO A 132 16.68 2.67 -3.56
N THR A 133 16.05 2.96 -4.71
CA THR A 133 15.91 2.00 -5.80
C THR A 133 17.21 1.86 -6.60
N LYS A 134 17.48 0.66 -7.12
CA LYS A 134 18.54 0.43 -8.11
C LYS A 134 18.13 0.83 -9.53
N TYR A 135 16.86 1.13 -9.74
CA TYR A 135 16.30 1.38 -11.07
C TYR A 135 16.26 2.87 -11.39
N GLU A 136 16.75 3.23 -12.57
CA GLU A 136 16.64 4.58 -13.10
C GLU A 136 15.21 4.90 -13.55
N GLN A 137 14.86 6.19 -13.51
CA GLN A 137 13.55 6.69 -13.89
C GLN A 137 13.27 6.47 -15.38
N ASP A 138 12.04 6.08 -15.72
CA ASP A 138 11.57 5.93 -17.10
C ASP A 138 10.37 6.84 -17.38
N ASP A 139 10.61 7.81 -18.27
CA ASP A 139 9.62 8.81 -18.71
C ASP A 139 9.03 8.49 -20.10
N GLN A 140 9.51 7.43 -20.74
CA GLN A 140 9.16 7.09 -22.13
C GLN A 140 8.04 6.05 -22.20
N SER A 141 8.02 5.11 -21.25
CA SER A 141 7.05 4.02 -21.19
C SER A 141 6.01 4.25 -20.10
N CYS A 142 4.87 3.57 -20.22
CA CYS A 142 3.85 3.50 -19.17
C CYS A 142 3.87 2.11 -18.52
N ILE A 143 3.96 2.06 -17.20
CA ILE A 143 3.80 0.81 -16.45
C ILE A 143 2.32 0.55 -16.19
N ILE A 144 1.89 -0.69 -16.35
CA ILE A 144 0.56 -1.19 -15.99
C ILE A 144 0.76 -2.23 -14.91
N HIS A 145 0.10 -2.05 -13.77
CA HIS A 145 -0.03 -3.07 -12.75
C HIS A 145 -1.40 -3.73 -12.87
N ILE A 146 -1.43 -5.04 -13.09
CA ILE A 146 -2.65 -5.85 -13.12
C ILE A 146 -2.59 -6.80 -11.93
N ARG A 147 -3.66 -6.83 -11.13
CA ARG A 147 -3.80 -7.78 -10.02
C ARG A 147 -4.80 -8.87 -10.41
N GLY A 148 -4.31 -10.09 -10.57
CA GLY A 148 -5.14 -11.26 -10.86
C GLY A 148 -5.29 -12.12 -9.60
N GLY A 149 -4.57 -13.23 -9.54
CA GLY A 149 -4.30 -13.97 -8.30
C GLY A 149 -5.50 -14.18 -7.38
N ASP A 150 -5.36 -13.72 -6.14
CA ASP A 150 -6.41 -13.77 -5.10
C ASP A 150 -7.61 -12.86 -5.42
N PHE A 151 -7.39 -11.73 -6.08
CA PHE A 151 -8.45 -10.79 -6.46
C PHE A 151 -9.48 -11.43 -7.38
N VAL A 152 -9.04 -12.20 -8.38
CA VAL A 152 -9.95 -12.91 -9.29
C VAL A 152 -10.73 -13.99 -8.56
N LYS A 153 -10.08 -14.73 -7.65
CA LYS A 153 -10.75 -15.75 -6.82
C LYS A 153 -11.83 -15.16 -5.91
N LEU A 154 -11.61 -13.94 -5.42
CA LEU A 154 -12.55 -13.20 -4.58
C LEU A 154 -13.63 -12.45 -5.38
N GLY A 155 -13.57 -12.46 -6.72
CA GLY A 155 -14.47 -11.69 -7.59
C GLY A 155 -14.25 -10.18 -7.53
N TRP A 156 -13.09 -9.73 -7.03
CA TRP A 156 -12.77 -8.32 -6.85
C TRP A 156 -12.27 -7.65 -8.14
N ASN A 157 -12.02 -8.42 -9.19
CA ASN A 157 -11.68 -7.89 -10.52
C ASN A 157 -12.72 -6.92 -11.09
N VAL A 158 -13.95 -6.90 -10.55
CA VAL A 158 -15.01 -5.94 -10.92
C VAL A 158 -14.65 -4.47 -10.64
N ILE A 159 -13.67 -4.19 -9.78
CA ILE A 159 -13.24 -2.80 -9.48
C ILE A 159 -12.08 -2.33 -10.35
N SER A 160 -11.47 -3.23 -11.12
CA SER A 160 -10.50 -2.91 -12.16
C SER A 160 -10.80 -3.80 -13.36
N PRO A 161 -12.00 -3.66 -13.94
CA PRO A 161 -12.41 -4.54 -15.02
C PRO A 161 -11.63 -4.18 -16.29
N LYS A 162 -11.86 -4.92 -17.37
CA LYS A 162 -11.14 -4.71 -18.62
C LYS A 162 -11.31 -3.29 -19.15
N GLU A 163 -12.52 -2.76 -19.05
CA GLU A 163 -12.94 -1.43 -19.49
C GLU A 163 -12.13 -0.33 -18.80
N TYR A 164 -11.81 -0.52 -17.51
CA TYR A 164 -10.93 0.39 -16.78
C TYR A 164 -9.54 0.48 -17.44
N TYR A 165 -8.91 -0.66 -17.75
CA TYR A 165 -7.59 -0.64 -18.38
C TYR A 165 -7.64 -0.08 -19.80
N ILE A 166 -8.68 -0.40 -20.59
CA ILE A 166 -8.89 0.17 -21.93
C ILE A 166 -8.95 1.71 -21.85
N ASN A 167 -9.77 2.26 -20.96
CA ASN A 167 -9.92 3.71 -20.80
C ASN A 167 -8.62 4.35 -20.30
N ALA A 168 -7.94 3.74 -19.33
CA ALA A 168 -6.66 4.24 -18.82
C ALA A 168 -5.57 4.27 -19.90
N ILE A 169 -5.49 3.23 -20.73
CA ILE A 169 -4.54 3.13 -21.83
C ILE A 169 -4.82 4.20 -22.88
N ASN A 170 -6.09 4.40 -23.25
CA ASN A 170 -6.47 5.43 -24.22
C ASN A 170 -6.09 6.83 -23.72
N ILE A 171 -6.33 7.13 -22.43
CA ILE A 171 -5.87 8.39 -21.82
C ILE A 171 -4.34 8.53 -21.95
N MET A 172 -3.57 7.48 -21.66
CA MET A 172 -2.11 7.51 -21.79
C MET A 172 -1.64 7.73 -23.24
N LYS A 173 -2.32 7.13 -24.22
CA LYS A 173 -2.02 7.31 -25.65
C LYS A 173 -2.39 8.70 -26.14
N ASP A 174 -3.62 9.14 -25.85
CA ASP A 174 -4.22 10.31 -26.48
C ASP A 174 -3.74 11.61 -25.83
N GLU A 175 -3.70 11.66 -24.49
CA GLU A 175 -3.31 12.87 -23.76
C GLU A 175 -1.80 12.96 -23.56
N TYR A 176 -1.14 11.83 -23.25
CA TYR A 176 0.27 11.80 -22.85
C TYR A 176 1.22 11.23 -23.92
N LYS A 177 0.69 10.81 -25.08
CA LYS A 177 1.45 10.27 -26.22
C LYS A 177 2.33 9.07 -25.85
N LYS A 178 1.86 8.22 -24.93
CA LYS A 178 2.56 7.00 -24.50
C LYS A 178 2.04 5.77 -25.25
N ASN A 179 2.93 5.15 -26.03
CA ASN A 179 2.62 3.97 -26.86
C ASN A 179 3.44 2.71 -26.50
N LYS A 180 4.33 2.80 -25.50
CA LYS A 180 5.13 1.67 -25.02
C LYS A 180 4.66 1.30 -23.62
N PHE A 181 4.15 0.08 -23.46
CA PHE A 181 3.63 -0.38 -22.19
C PHE A 181 4.50 -1.47 -21.59
N LYS A 182 4.64 -1.45 -20.27
CA LYS A 182 5.27 -2.52 -19.49
C LYS A 182 4.24 -3.03 -18.49
N VAL A 183 4.23 -4.34 -18.23
CA VAL A 183 3.20 -4.95 -17.38
C VAL A 183 3.85 -5.71 -16.23
N VAL A 184 3.43 -5.37 -15.01
CA VAL A 184 3.73 -6.11 -13.78
C VAL A 184 2.43 -6.74 -13.28
N THR A 185 2.47 -8.03 -12.98
CA THR A 185 1.30 -8.78 -12.54
C THR A 185 1.69 -9.99 -11.71
N ASP A 186 0.83 -10.36 -10.76
CA ASP A 186 0.92 -11.64 -10.04
C ASP A 186 0.28 -12.81 -10.81
N ASP A 187 -0.41 -12.52 -11.91
CA ASP A 187 -1.06 -13.49 -12.79
C ASP A 187 -0.97 -13.07 -14.25
N LYS A 188 0.02 -13.64 -14.97
CA LYS A 188 0.22 -13.39 -16.41
C LYS A 188 -0.94 -13.91 -17.26
N LYS A 189 -1.60 -15.00 -16.85
CA LYS A 189 -2.71 -15.58 -17.60
C LYS A 189 -3.90 -14.63 -17.58
N TYR A 190 -4.26 -14.13 -16.40
CA TYR A 190 -5.33 -13.14 -16.27
C TYR A 190 -4.97 -11.80 -16.93
N ALA A 191 -3.74 -11.32 -16.76
CA ALA A 191 -3.31 -10.08 -17.43
C ALA A 191 -3.42 -10.17 -18.97
N ASN A 192 -3.12 -11.32 -19.56
CA ASN A 192 -3.32 -11.53 -20.99
C ASN A 192 -4.79 -11.40 -21.39
N THR A 193 -5.76 -11.96 -20.64
CA THR A 193 -7.19 -11.85 -21.03
C THR A 193 -7.71 -10.40 -20.98
N VAL A 194 -7.14 -9.59 -20.08
CA VAL A 194 -7.40 -8.15 -20.00
C VAL A 194 -6.83 -7.43 -21.23
N LEU A 195 -5.61 -7.76 -21.64
CA LEU A 195 -4.85 -7.02 -22.66
C LEU A 195 -5.01 -7.55 -24.09
N GLU A 196 -5.45 -8.78 -24.32
CA GLU A 196 -5.46 -9.44 -25.64
C GLU A 196 -6.35 -8.76 -26.69
N GLN A 197 -7.32 -7.94 -26.27
CA GLN A 197 -8.18 -7.16 -27.19
C GLN A 197 -7.67 -5.73 -27.41
N LEU A 198 -6.55 -5.36 -26.80
CA LEU A 198 -5.96 -4.05 -26.93
C LEU A 198 -4.83 -4.11 -27.96
N ASP A 199 -4.95 -3.30 -29.02
CA ASP A 199 -3.89 -3.09 -29.99
C ASP A 199 -2.80 -2.19 -29.40
N ILE A 200 -1.99 -2.77 -28.50
CA ILE A 200 -0.87 -2.12 -27.82
C ILE A 200 0.36 -3.00 -27.84
N ASN A 201 1.53 -2.36 -27.90
CA ASN A 201 2.80 -3.02 -27.66
C ASN A 201 3.09 -3.06 -26.16
N TYR A 202 3.11 -4.25 -25.57
CA TYR A 202 3.42 -4.45 -24.15
C TYR A 202 4.41 -5.58 -23.90
N GLU A 203 5.16 -5.46 -22.80
CA GLU A 203 6.08 -6.49 -22.33
C GLU A 203 5.83 -6.77 -20.84
N PHE A 204 5.72 -8.05 -20.47
CA PHE A 204 5.73 -8.44 -19.06
C PHE A 204 7.13 -8.30 -18.49
N ILE A 205 7.24 -7.53 -17.42
CA ILE A 205 8.48 -7.36 -16.66
C ILE A 205 8.22 -7.68 -15.18
N GLY A 206 9.29 -7.72 -14.40
CA GLY A 206 9.18 -8.01 -12.97
C GLY A 206 9.24 -9.51 -12.69
N ASN A 207 9.94 -9.85 -11.61
CA ASN A 207 10.32 -11.22 -11.25
C ASN A 207 10.18 -11.51 -9.75
N SER A 208 10.00 -10.49 -8.93
CA SER A 208 9.95 -10.60 -7.47
C SER A 208 9.18 -9.44 -6.87
N ILE A 209 8.60 -9.61 -5.68
CA ILE A 209 7.90 -8.55 -4.95
C ILE A 209 8.79 -7.30 -4.81
N TYR A 210 10.09 -7.50 -4.56
CA TYR A 210 11.08 -6.43 -4.49
C TYR A 210 11.22 -5.69 -5.81
N ASP A 211 11.51 -6.41 -6.89
CA ASP A 211 11.71 -5.80 -8.21
C ASP A 211 10.43 -5.12 -8.69
N ASP A 212 9.27 -5.76 -8.53
CA ASP A 212 7.97 -5.27 -8.96
C ASP A 212 7.60 -3.94 -8.30
N PHE A 213 7.82 -3.81 -6.98
CA PHE A 213 7.51 -2.61 -6.22
C PHE A 213 8.34 -1.42 -6.72
N TYR A 214 9.65 -1.61 -6.88
CA TYR A 214 10.53 -0.55 -7.37
C TYR A 214 10.37 -0.28 -8.87
N LEU A 215 10.05 -1.30 -9.67
CA LEU A 215 9.71 -1.14 -11.08
C LEU A 215 8.48 -0.27 -11.23
N ILE A 216 7.40 -0.48 -10.48
CA ILE A 216 6.23 0.41 -10.54
C ILE A 216 6.63 1.86 -10.22
N GLY A 217 7.43 2.06 -9.16
CA GLY A 217 7.85 3.39 -8.73
C GLY A 217 8.75 4.14 -9.71
N LYS A 218 9.56 3.44 -10.52
CA LYS A 218 10.51 4.12 -11.42
C LYS A 218 9.85 4.81 -12.63
N TYR A 219 8.67 4.35 -13.07
CA TYR A 219 8.02 4.94 -14.25
C TYR A 219 7.28 6.20 -13.87
N LYS A 220 7.34 7.22 -14.73
CA LYS A 220 6.57 8.47 -14.56
C LYS A 220 5.08 8.28 -14.86
N TYR A 221 4.76 7.44 -15.84
CA TYR A 221 3.39 7.15 -16.26
C TYR A 221 2.98 5.77 -15.72
N ARG A 222 1.93 5.74 -14.90
CA ARG A 222 1.51 4.53 -14.18
C ARG A 222 0.01 4.31 -14.33
N ILE A 223 -0.40 3.11 -14.70
CA ILE A 223 -1.77 2.61 -14.58
C ILE A 223 -1.74 1.54 -13.50
N LEU A 224 -2.44 1.76 -12.40
CA LEU A 224 -2.44 0.86 -11.25
C LEU A 224 -3.73 0.04 -11.22
N SER A 225 -3.71 -1.09 -10.51
CA SER A 225 -4.93 -1.79 -10.11
C SER A 225 -5.36 -1.35 -8.70
N SER A 226 -6.54 -1.78 -8.26
CA SER A 226 -6.91 -1.64 -6.86
C SER A 226 -6.08 -2.59 -6.00
N SER A 227 -4.89 -2.16 -5.60
CA SER A 227 -4.00 -2.94 -4.76
C SER A 227 -3.22 -2.01 -3.85
N THR A 228 -3.20 -2.33 -2.57
CA THR A 228 -2.38 -1.60 -1.59
C THR A 228 -0.89 -1.71 -1.93
N PHE A 229 -0.46 -2.79 -2.60
CA PHE A 229 0.91 -2.96 -3.08
C PHE A 229 1.28 -1.91 -4.14
N SER A 230 0.52 -1.82 -5.23
CA SER A 230 0.80 -0.87 -6.30
C SER A 230 0.56 0.58 -5.87
N MET A 231 -0.40 0.80 -4.96
CA MET A 231 -0.61 2.11 -4.36
C MET A 231 0.62 2.59 -3.60
N TRP A 232 1.16 1.79 -2.67
CA TRP A 232 2.34 2.18 -1.90
C TRP A 232 3.60 2.30 -2.77
N ALA A 233 3.76 1.41 -3.76
CA ALA A 233 4.83 1.52 -4.75
C ALA A 233 4.83 2.87 -5.48
N SER A 234 3.64 3.35 -5.85
CA SER A 234 3.49 4.67 -6.49
C SER A 234 3.61 5.83 -5.50
N ALA A 235 3.07 5.71 -4.29
CA ALA A 235 3.09 6.78 -3.29
C ALA A 235 4.50 7.11 -2.79
N LEU A 236 5.33 6.09 -2.58
CA LEU A 236 6.72 6.25 -2.11
C LEU A 236 7.72 6.56 -3.23
N ALA A 237 7.30 6.46 -4.49
CA ALA A 237 8.13 6.77 -5.64
C ALA A 237 8.50 8.26 -5.75
N ASN A 238 9.40 8.54 -6.70
CA ASN A 238 9.50 9.89 -7.24
C ASN A 238 8.18 10.24 -7.94
N ASN A 239 7.58 11.35 -7.52
CA ASN A 239 6.31 11.84 -8.05
C ASN A 239 6.44 13.26 -8.62
N GLU A 240 7.65 13.67 -8.96
CA GLU A 240 7.84 14.90 -9.73
C GLU A 240 7.18 14.75 -11.11
N ASN A 241 6.08 15.48 -11.32
CA ASN A 241 5.30 15.49 -12.57
C ASN A 241 4.85 14.09 -13.04
N SER A 242 4.67 13.13 -12.12
CA SER A 242 4.16 11.79 -12.46
C SER A 242 2.69 11.86 -12.88
N ILE A 243 2.26 10.89 -13.70
CA ILE A 243 0.87 10.73 -14.11
C ILE A 243 0.43 9.34 -13.67
N VAL A 244 -0.50 9.28 -12.72
CA VAL A 244 -0.92 8.03 -12.11
C VAL A 244 -2.42 7.85 -12.29
N ILE A 245 -2.82 6.85 -13.06
CA ILE A 245 -4.21 6.43 -13.18
C ILE A 245 -4.45 5.25 -12.24
N SER A 246 -5.46 5.36 -11.38
CA SER A 246 -5.85 4.26 -10.48
C SER A 246 -7.36 4.18 -10.27
N PRO A 247 -7.91 3.02 -9.86
CA PRO A 247 -9.32 2.89 -9.54
C PRO A 247 -9.70 3.62 -8.25
N GLU A 248 -10.99 3.97 -8.13
CA GLU A 248 -11.51 4.72 -6.96
C GLU A 248 -11.74 3.84 -5.72
N TYR A 249 -11.96 2.54 -5.92
CA TYR A 249 -12.41 1.61 -4.89
C TYR A 249 -11.27 0.69 -4.43
N TRP A 250 -11.24 0.35 -3.14
CA TRP A 250 -10.37 -0.67 -2.57
C TRP A 250 -10.85 -2.09 -2.85
N THR A 251 -12.14 -2.31 -2.61
CA THR A 251 -12.85 -3.57 -2.79
C THR A 251 -14.24 -3.25 -3.35
N PRO A 252 -15.01 -4.24 -3.80
CA PRO A 252 -16.40 -3.99 -4.16
C PRO A 252 -17.13 -3.28 -3.02
N ASN A 253 -17.77 -2.14 -3.34
CA ASN A 253 -18.51 -1.28 -2.40
C ASN A 253 -17.67 -0.53 -1.34
N ASN A 254 -16.33 -0.54 -1.40
CA ASN A 254 -15.49 0.25 -0.49
C ASN A 254 -14.70 1.33 -1.26
N LEU A 255 -15.15 2.58 -1.19
CA LEU A 255 -14.50 3.72 -1.82
C LEU A 255 -13.23 4.11 -1.05
N ARG A 256 -12.11 4.29 -1.76
CA ARG A 256 -10.87 4.78 -1.15
C ARG A 256 -10.96 6.28 -0.85
N LYS A 257 -10.82 6.64 0.43
CA LYS A 257 -10.93 8.04 0.90
C LYS A 257 -9.68 8.89 0.71
N ILE A 258 -8.53 8.26 0.45
CA ILE A 258 -7.22 8.90 0.32
C ILE A 258 -6.75 8.86 -1.13
N PHE A 259 -6.06 9.89 -1.60
CA PHE A 259 -5.44 9.97 -2.91
C PHE A 259 -3.92 9.80 -2.80
N ILE A 260 -3.30 9.16 -3.80
CA ILE A 260 -1.84 9.16 -3.96
C ILE A 260 -1.38 10.39 -4.75
N PRO A 261 -0.10 10.76 -4.68
CA PRO A 261 0.42 11.89 -5.44
C PRO A 261 0.14 11.76 -6.95
N ASN A 262 -0.34 12.86 -7.54
CA ASN A 262 -0.71 12.99 -8.96
C ASN A 262 -1.71 11.93 -9.47
N GLU A 263 -2.58 11.47 -8.59
CA GLU A 263 -3.61 10.50 -8.94
C GLU A 263 -4.73 11.11 -9.77
N ARG A 264 -5.02 10.48 -10.91
CA ARG A 264 -6.25 10.62 -11.67
C ARG A 264 -7.08 9.36 -11.53
N ARG A 265 -8.22 9.51 -10.85
CA ARG A 265 -9.25 8.48 -10.80
C ARG A 265 -10.09 8.50 -12.07
N ILE A 266 -10.40 7.33 -12.60
CA ILE A 266 -11.28 7.18 -13.75
C ILE A 266 -12.43 6.24 -13.40
N LYS A 267 -13.63 6.60 -13.87
CA LYS A 267 -14.80 5.71 -13.86
C LYS A 267 -14.75 4.83 -15.11
N PHE A 268 -15.28 3.63 -14.97
CA PHE A 268 -15.40 2.65 -16.04
C PHE A 268 -16.86 2.36 -16.35
#